data_AF-B4CY27-F1
#
_entry.id   AF-B4CY27-F1
#
_cell.length_a   1.000
_cell.length_b   1.000
_cell.length_c   1.000
_cell.angle_alpha   90.00
_cell.angle_beta   90.00
_cell.angle_gamma   90.00
#
_symmetry.space_group_name_H-M   'P 1'
#
loop_
_entity.id
_entity.type
_entity.pdbx_description
1 polymer ?
#
loop_
_entity_poly.entity_id
_entity_poly.type
_entity_poly.pdbx_seq_one_letter_code
_entity_poly.pdbx_strand_id
1 'polypeptide(L)'
;MLCLTRGSMPKISPSITRLLTIAMFVTSAFADTVTLKSGEHIEGKITKETDKDVTIEIRSGGVVDERTVTKAEIEKIDKISPEVEAYRAIDRIRLQLNSFPAAQYEPYIAALDAFVKQYPNSVRTIDVQTTLNAFQAELKRVEGGEVKLDGNWLSKAEVQKEKVQIDGRIAFNYMKARSAAGDYVDALNAFATMQKSYAGATTMPDAVELALKIIPALKAQVERAIPEQKILQDQRDKGVKTASTTDRPEMEAAVKKEDESAEAAAKAADTSGRWAPFIKISAPCLISLQKKAENEEKRLLALKLGPMRESVKLAEDARQKLANGDKVGAEAELKDASRLWQANELAKRLSADMVAEKTTVSVPVSIPAASEPAAAAAAATPEPKGPVKKMTPKPKASTPRPSAAVAEANGSSAPVAAKKDVEDAPPFYMTLPGAVAIVVGLAIVLGGANFVVKMKKRKAEEA
;
A
#
# COMPACT_ATOMS: atom_id res chain seq x y z
N MET A 1 -68.41 20.87 -38.83
CA MET A 1 -68.89 20.24 -37.59
C MET A 1 -67.81 20.46 -36.54
N LEU A 2 -67.73 21.59 -35.83
CA LEU A 2 -68.65 22.11 -34.79
C LEU A 2 -68.90 21.08 -33.68
N CYS A 3 -68.14 21.17 -32.59
CA CYS A 3 -68.68 21.27 -31.24
C CYS A 3 -67.60 21.70 -30.24
N LEU A 4 -67.70 22.95 -29.80
CA LEU A 4 -67.06 23.53 -28.63
C LEU A 4 -67.83 23.07 -27.38
N THR A 5 -67.15 22.56 -26.36
CA THR A 5 -67.71 22.45 -25.01
C THR A 5 -66.87 23.22 -24.00
N ARG A 6 -67.56 24.15 -23.35
CA ARG A 6 -67.14 25.16 -22.39
C ARG A 6 -67.21 24.54 -20.99
N GLY A 7 -66.12 24.61 -20.21
CA GLY A 7 -66.04 24.03 -18.86
C GLY A 7 -65.52 25.01 -17.82
N SER A 8 -66.45 25.66 -17.13
CA SER A 8 -66.44 26.27 -15.78
C SER A 8 -65.11 26.60 -15.08
N MET A 9 -64.89 27.89 -14.78
CA MET A 9 -63.95 28.37 -13.76
C MET A 9 -64.43 28.05 -12.34
N PRO A 10 -63.54 27.65 -11.40
CA PRO A 10 -63.76 27.82 -9.98
C PRO A 10 -63.15 29.13 -9.46
N LYS A 11 -63.88 29.73 -8.51
CA LYS A 11 -63.69 31.03 -7.89
C LYS A 11 -62.46 31.07 -6.99
N ILE A 12 -61.73 32.18 -7.07
CA ILE A 12 -60.67 32.59 -6.16
C ILE A 12 -61.30 32.96 -4.81
N SER A 13 -60.77 32.41 -3.70
CA SER A 13 -60.97 32.97 -2.35
C SER A 13 -59.62 33.07 -1.64
N PRO A 14 -59.39 34.11 -0.83
CA PRO A 14 -58.09 34.42 -0.25
C PRO A 14 -57.87 33.73 1.10
N SER A 15 -56.61 33.75 1.54
CA SER A 15 -56.16 33.50 2.92
C SER A 15 -55.92 32.04 3.30
N ILE A 16 -54.64 31.66 3.36
CA ILE A 16 -53.97 31.18 4.58
C ILE A 16 -52.46 31.23 4.30
N THR A 17 -51.82 32.22 4.89
CA THR A 17 -50.37 32.39 5.00
C THR A 17 -49.79 31.18 5.72
N ARG A 18 -49.20 30.24 4.98
CA ARG A 18 -48.27 29.25 5.54
C ARG A 18 -46.86 29.61 5.11
N LEU A 19 -46.14 30.19 6.06
CA LEU A 19 -44.72 30.45 6.06
C LEU A 19 -43.98 29.12 5.84
N LEU A 20 -43.56 28.85 4.59
CA LEU A 20 -42.70 27.73 4.24
C LEU A 20 -41.25 28.20 4.38
N THR A 21 -40.71 28.10 5.59
CA THR A 21 -39.29 28.31 5.86
C THR A 21 -38.51 27.16 5.23
N ILE A 22 -38.06 27.34 4.00
CA ILE A 22 -37.08 26.47 3.35
C ILE A 22 -35.75 26.71 4.08
N ALA A 23 -35.48 25.87 5.08
CA ALA A 23 -34.14 25.70 5.61
C ALA A 23 -33.32 25.01 4.51
N MET A 24 -32.67 25.80 3.64
CA MET A 24 -31.55 25.33 2.85
C MET A 24 -30.49 24.83 3.84
N PHE A 25 -30.41 23.51 3.99
CA PHE A 25 -29.19 22.87 4.47
C PHE A 25 -28.11 23.16 3.44
N VAL A 26 -27.39 24.27 3.63
CA VAL A 26 -26.08 24.48 3.03
C VAL A 26 -25.22 23.37 3.61
N THR A 27 -24.99 22.32 2.83
CA THR A 27 -23.87 21.41 3.08
C THR A 27 -22.62 22.25 2.92
N SER A 28 -22.14 22.84 4.01
CA SER A 28 -20.95 23.66 4.02
C SER A 28 -19.80 22.81 3.49
N ALA A 29 -19.39 23.11 2.26
CA ALA A 29 -18.13 22.63 1.77
C ALA A 29 -17.10 23.24 2.73
N PHE A 30 -16.33 22.39 3.39
CA PHE A 30 -15.36 22.86 4.37
C PHE A 30 -14.22 23.62 3.65
N ALA A 31 -14.42 24.91 3.43
CA ALA A 31 -13.44 25.93 3.08
C ALA A 31 -13.51 27.08 4.12
N ASP A 32 -12.53 28.00 4.13
CA ASP A 32 -12.69 29.23 4.93
C ASP A 32 -13.91 29.98 4.39
N THR A 33 -14.72 30.51 5.29
CA THR A 33 -15.92 31.26 4.91
C THR A 33 -15.74 32.72 5.27
N VAL A 34 -15.77 33.59 4.27
CA VAL A 34 -15.78 35.04 4.45
C VAL A 34 -17.20 35.53 4.23
N THR A 35 -17.82 36.03 5.29
CA THR A 35 -19.14 36.66 5.24
C THR A 35 -18.97 38.16 5.08
N LEU A 36 -19.54 38.72 4.04
CA LEU A 36 -19.53 40.16 3.76
C LEU A 36 -20.72 40.84 4.41
N LYS A 37 -20.58 42.14 4.70
CA LYS A 37 -21.66 43.00 5.22
C LYS A 37 -22.86 43.13 4.27
N SER A 38 -22.67 42.77 3.00
CA SER A 38 -23.74 42.65 2.00
C SER A 38 -24.61 41.41 2.22
N GLY A 39 -24.20 40.48 3.09
CA GLY A 39 -24.79 39.15 3.25
C GLY A 39 -24.24 38.10 2.28
N GLU A 40 -23.27 38.44 1.44
CA GLU A 40 -22.61 37.47 0.55
C GLU A 40 -21.63 36.57 1.34
N HIS A 41 -21.67 35.26 1.09
CA HIS A 41 -20.72 34.30 1.65
C HIS A 41 -19.77 33.82 0.57
N ILE A 42 -18.47 33.92 0.83
CA ILE A 42 -17.40 33.46 -0.06
C ILE A 42 -16.72 32.28 0.61
N GLU A 43 -16.85 31.10 0.00
CA GLU A 43 -16.18 29.87 0.43
C GLU A 43 -14.89 29.67 -0.39
N GLY A 44 -13.73 29.59 0.28
CA GLY A 44 -12.45 29.35 -0.38
C GLY A 44 -11.29 29.26 0.62
N LYS A 45 -10.07 29.02 0.16
CA LYS A 45 -8.88 29.00 1.03
C LYS A 45 -8.29 30.40 1.13
N ILE A 46 -8.17 30.97 2.33
CA ILE A 46 -7.53 32.28 2.49
C ILE A 46 -6.01 32.12 2.29
N THR A 47 -5.48 32.63 1.18
CA THR A 47 -4.06 32.52 0.82
C THR A 47 -3.24 33.69 1.36
N LYS A 48 -3.88 34.85 1.55
CA LYS A 48 -3.23 36.05 2.07
C LYS A 48 -4.19 36.89 2.89
N GLU A 49 -3.72 37.37 4.03
CA GLU A 49 -4.44 38.33 4.86
C GLU A 49 -3.50 39.48 5.21
N THR A 50 -3.95 40.70 4.92
CA THR A 50 -3.26 41.94 5.26
C THR A 50 -4.13 42.81 6.17
N ASP A 51 -3.64 43.98 6.56
CA ASP A 51 -4.41 44.92 7.38
C ASP A 51 -5.63 45.49 6.63
N LYS A 52 -5.60 45.49 5.29
CA LYS A 52 -6.64 46.07 4.43
C LYS A 52 -7.46 45.03 3.68
N ASP A 53 -6.84 43.95 3.24
CA ASP A 53 -7.44 43.01 2.29
C ASP A 53 -7.25 41.54 2.71
N VAL A 54 -8.20 40.70 2.29
CA VAL A 54 -8.17 39.24 2.39
C VAL A 54 -8.27 38.66 0.98
N THR A 55 -7.31 37.84 0.58
CA THR A 55 -7.31 37.12 -0.70
C THR A 55 -7.73 35.67 -0.46
N ILE A 56 -8.73 35.24 -1.22
CA ILE A 56 -9.40 33.95 -1.09
C ILE A 56 -9.24 33.19 -2.42
N GLU A 57 -8.64 32.01 -2.37
CA GLU A 57 -8.61 31.05 -3.47
C GLU A 57 -9.96 30.32 -3.55
N ILE A 58 -10.72 30.59 -4.60
CA ILE A 58 -12.03 29.99 -4.87
C ILE A 58 -11.83 28.92 -5.95
N ARG A 59 -12.38 27.72 -5.72
CA ARG A 59 -12.38 26.65 -6.73
C ARG A 59 -13.77 26.44 -7.28
N SER A 60 -13.94 26.67 -8.58
CA SER A 60 -15.20 26.43 -9.29
C SER A 60 -14.94 25.59 -10.53
N GLY A 61 -15.56 24.41 -10.62
CA GLY A 61 -15.44 23.54 -11.80
C GLY A 61 -14.01 23.07 -12.12
N GLY A 62 -13.11 23.01 -11.14
CA GLY A 62 -11.70 22.65 -11.33
C GLY A 62 -10.78 23.81 -11.73
N VAL A 63 -11.33 25.01 -11.93
CA VAL A 63 -10.56 26.24 -12.12
C VAL A 63 -10.32 26.90 -10.76
N VAL A 64 -9.08 27.33 -10.53
CA VAL A 64 -8.65 28.07 -9.35
C VAL A 64 -8.70 29.56 -9.68
N ASP A 65 -9.47 30.32 -8.91
CA ASP A 65 -9.60 31.78 -9.04
C ASP A 65 -9.21 32.45 -7.72
N GLU A 66 -8.72 33.68 -7.77
CA GLU A 66 -8.34 34.46 -6.58
C GLU A 66 -9.23 35.70 -6.46
N ARG A 67 -10.00 35.77 -5.37
CA ARG A 67 -10.82 36.94 -5.05
C ARG A 67 -10.22 37.69 -3.88
N THR A 68 -9.91 38.97 -4.10
CA THR A 68 -9.48 39.86 -3.01
C THR A 68 -10.66 40.68 -2.53
N VAL A 69 -10.89 40.70 -1.22
CA VAL A 69 -11.97 41.44 -0.58
C VAL A 69 -11.40 42.34 0.51
N THR A 70 -11.91 43.57 0.60
CA THR A 70 -11.46 44.52 1.61
C THR A 70 -12.01 44.14 2.98
N LYS A 71 -11.21 44.24 4.04
CA LYS A 71 -11.66 43.97 5.43
C LYS A 71 -12.78 44.90 5.87
N ALA A 72 -12.92 46.07 5.26
CA ALA A 72 -14.02 46.99 5.53
C ALA A 72 -15.39 46.41 5.11
N GLU A 73 -15.41 45.54 4.11
CA GLU A 73 -16.62 44.88 3.59
C GLU A 73 -16.89 43.54 4.27
N ILE A 74 -15.92 43.01 5.02
CA ILE A 74 -16.05 41.75 5.74
C ILE A 74 -16.79 41.97 7.06
N GLU A 75 -17.82 41.18 7.28
CA GLU A 75 -18.54 41.09 8.55
C GLU A 75 -17.90 40.04 9.46
N LYS A 76 -17.58 38.85 8.92
CA LYS A 76 -17.04 37.73 9.68
C LYS A 76 -16.13 36.85 8.83
N ILE A 77 -15.04 36.35 9.42
CA ILE A 77 -14.18 35.33 8.81
C ILE A 77 -14.21 34.09 9.69
N ASP A 78 -14.75 33.00 9.16
CA ASP A 78 -14.72 31.69 9.78
C ASP A 78 -13.62 30.85 9.11
N LYS A 79 -12.43 30.85 9.73
CA LYS A 79 -11.31 30.04 9.25
C LYS A 79 -11.45 28.60 9.70
N ILE A 80 -11.10 27.69 8.81
CA ILE A 80 -10.91 26.29 9.17
C ILE A 80 -9.70 26.23 10.11
N SER A 81 -9.91 25.63 11.28
CA SER A 81 -8.81 25.36 12.20
C SER A 81 -7.79 24.44 11.52
N PRO A 82 -6.47 24.70 11.64
CA PRO A 82 -5.44 23.81 11.13
C PRO A 82 -5.60 22.34 11.57
N GLU A 83 -6.22 22.13 12.74
CA GLU A 83 -6.63 20.81 13.23
C GLU A 83 -7.59 20.09 12.28
N VAL A 84 -8.61 20.78 11.77
CA VAL A 84 -9.63 20.21 10.89
C VAL A 84 -9.03 19.84 9.53
N GLU A 85 -8.11 20.66 9.01
CA GLU A 85 -7.37 20.36 7.78
C GLU A 85 -6.46 19.13 7.99
N ALA A 86 -5.72 19.09 9.10
CA ALA A 86 -4.87 17.95 9.44
C ALA A 86 -5.67 16.65 9.66
N TYR A 87 -6.84 16.73 10.31
CA TYR A 87 -7.69 15.56 10.54
C TYR A 87 -8.20 14.97 9.23
N ARG A 88 -8.58 15.80 8.25
CA ARG A 88 -9.03 15.31 6.93
C ARG A 88 -7.98 14.55 6.15
N ALA A 89 -6.70 14.84 6.36
CA ALA A 89 -5.64 14.08 5.72
C ALA A 89 -5.60 12.62 6.23
N ILE A 90 -6.12 12.37 7.42
CA ILE A 90 -6.05 11.07 8.12
C ILE A 90 -7.41 10.43 8.40
N ASP A 91 -8.52 11.14 8.18
CA ASP A 91 -9.87 10.69 8.55
C ASP A 91 -10.33 9.42 7.79
N ARG A 92 -9.70 9.11 6.66
CA ARG A 92 -9.92 7.90 5.85
C ARG A 92 -8.96 6.76 6.16
N ILE A 93 -7.94 6.97 7.00
CA ILE A 93 -6.99 5.93 7.38
C ILE A 93 -7.69 4.93 8.29
N ARG A 94 -7.94 3.72 7.79
CA ARG A 94 -8.55 2.62 8.54
C ARG A 94 -7.83 1.32 8.23
N LEU A 95 -7.81 0.42 9.20
CA LEU A 95 -7.33 -0.94 8.98
C LEU A 95 -8.23 -1.63 7.95
N GLN A 96 -7.60 -2.43 7.10
CA GLN A 96 -8.33 -3.22 6.12
C GLN A 96 -8.67 -4.59 6.70
N LEU A 97 -9.48 -5.32 5.95
CA LEU A 97 -9.86 -6.69 6.30
C LEU A 97 -8.64 -7.63 6.24
N ASN A 98 -7.65 -7.30 5.41
CA ASN A 98 -6.36 -7.97 5.32
C ASN A 98 -5.25 -7.11 5.93
N SER A 99 -4.24 -7.75 6.50
CA SER A 99 -3.06 -7.06 6.98
C SER A 99 -2.23 -6.49 5.83
N PHE A 100 -1.64 -5.33 6.09
CA PHE A 100 -0.60 -4.78 5.22
C PHE A 100 0.72 -5.54 5.41
N PRO A 101 1.65 -5.49 4.44
CA PRO A 101 3.06 -5.79 4.70
C PRO A 101 3.62 -4.87 5.80
N ALA A 102 4.52 -5.37 6.64
CA ALA A 102 5.06 -4.62 7.79
C ALA A 102 5.53 -3.20 7.42
N ALA A 103 6.27 -3.06 6.30
CA ALA A 103 6.79 -1.78 5.82
C ALA A 103 5.70 -0.75 5.43
N GLN A 104 4.48 -1.18 5.11
CA GLN A 104 3.40 -0.28 4.73
C GLN A 104 2.67 0.34 5.92
N TYR A 105 2.85 -0.16 7.15
CA TYR A 105 2.23 0.43 8.34
C TYR A 105 2.86 1.76 8.76
N GLU A 106 4.18 1.89 8.60
CA GLU A 106 4.95 3.04 9.07
C GLU A 106 4.37 4.39 8.63
N PRO A 107 4.09 4.67 7.33
CA PRO A 107 3.56 5.96 6.93
C PRO A 107 2.20 6.29 7.56
N TYR A 108 1.33 5.30 7.76
CA TYR A 108 0.04 5.50 8.42
C TYR A 108 0.20 5.78 9.91
N ILE A 109 1.05 4.99 10.59
CA ILE A 109 1.36 5.18 12.01
C ILE A 109 1.97 6.57 12.24
N ALA A 110 2.94 6.97 11.40
CA ALA A 110 3.58 8.27 11.48
C ALA A 110 2.59 9.43 11.30
N ALA A 111 1.68 9.34 10.33
CA ALA A 111 0.66 10.37 10.10
C ALA A 111 -0.33 10.49 11.28
N LEU A 112 -0.79 9.36 11.81
CA LEU A 112 -1.71 9.33 12.96
C LEU A 112 -1.04 9.85 14.24
N ASP A 113 0.20 9.42 14.51
CA ASP A 113 1.01 9.85 15.66
C ASP A 113 1.34 11.35 15.60
N ALA A 114 1.66 11.87 14.41
CA ALA A 114 1.88 13.30 14.20
C ALA A 114 0.65 14.13 14.57
N PHE A 115 -0.55 13.70 14.18
CA PHE A 115 -1.80 14.39 14.54
C PHE A 115 -2.02 14.43 16.05
N VAL A 116 -1.89 13.28 16.73
CA VAL A 116 -2.07 13.20 18.20
C VAL A 116 -1.11 14.13 18.93
N LYS A 117 0.16 14.16 18.52
CA LYS A 117 1.19 15.02 19.12
C LYS A 117 0.96 16.50 18.85
N GLN A 118 0.51 16.84 17.65
CA GLN A 118 0.29 18.22 17.25
C GLN A 118 -0.98 18.82 17.86
N TYR A 119 -2.02 18.00 18.08
CA TYR A 119 -3.33 18.45 18.56
C TYR A 119 -3.82 17.66 19.80
N PRO A 120 -3.08 17.63 20.92
CA PRO A 120 -3.40 16.76 22.06
C PRO A 120 -4.76 17.04 22.72
N ASN A 121 -5.26 18.28 22.61
CA ASN A 121 -6.53 18.71 23.19
C ASN A 121 -7.71 18.68 22.18
N SER A 122 -7.50 18.17 20.97
CA SER A 122 -8.56 18.03 19.97
C SER A 122 -9.62 17.03 20.45
N VAL A 123 -10.89 17.32 20.16
CA VAL A 123 -12.00 16.38 20.37
C VAL A 123 -11.86 15.11 19.52
N ARG A 124 -11.06 15.15 18.44
CA ARG A 124 -10.77 14.02 17.55
C ARG A 124 -9.61 13.15 18.02
N THR A 125 -8.81 13.62 18.97
CA THR A 125 -7.60 12.92 19.43
C THR A 125 -7.90 11.54 19.97
N ILE A 126 -9.03 11.34 20.66
CA ILE A 126 -9.43 10.03 21.17
C ILE A 126 -9.65 9.04 20.02
N ASP A 127 -10.35 9.45 18.96
CA ASP A 127 -10.63 8.61 17.80
C ASP A 127 -9.36 8.28 17.01
N VAL A 128 -8.49 9.29 16.81
CA VAL A 128 -7.21 9.12 16.12
C VAL A 128 -6.27 8.23 16.93
N GLN A 129 -6.18 8.42 18.24
CA GLN A 129 -5.38 7.58 19.13
C GLN A 129 -5.87 6.13 19.13
N THR A 130 -7.19 5.91 19.10
CA THR A 130 -7.77 4.57 18.99
C THR A 130 -7.34 3.90 17.68
N THR A 131 -7.39 4.64 16.57
CA THR A 131 -6.94 4.15 15.26
C THR A 131 -5.43 3.86 15.27
N LEU A 132 -4.61 4.76 15.82
CA LEU A 132 -3.17 4.58 15.97
C LEU A 132 -2.82 3.31 16.75
N ASN A 133 -3.46 3.10 17.90
CA ASN A 133 -3.28 1.92 18.73
C ASN A 133 -3.64 0.63 17.96
N ALA A 134 -4.71 0.65 17.16
CA ALA A 134 -5.11 -0.48 16.34
C ALA A 134 -4.05 -0.79 15.26
N PHE A 135 -3.52 0.22 14.56
CA PHE A 135 -2.44 0.04 13.59
C PHE A 135 -1.16 -0.51 14.24
N GLN A 136 -0.75 0.02 15.39
CA GLN A 136 0.41 -0.48 16.13
C GLN A 136 0.22 -1.92 16.63
N ALA A 137 -0.98 -2.27 17.08
CA ALA A 137 -1.31 -3.63 17.49
C ALA A 137 -1.27 -4.59 16.30
N GLU A 138 -1.83 -4.21 15.15
CA GLU A 138 -1.78 -5.04 13.94
C GLU A 138 -0.35 -5.23 13.43
N LEU A 139 0.48 -4.17 13.42
CA LEU A 139 1.89 -4.24 13.05
C LEU A 139 2.67 -5.23 13.91
N LYS A 140 2.52 -5.20 15.24
CA LYS A 140 3.22 -6.14 16.15
C LYS A 140 2.92 -7.60 15.82
N ARG A 141 1.68 -7.90 15.43
CA ARG A 141 1.29 -9.27 15.04
C ARG A 141 1.92 -9.66 13.71
N VAL A 142 1.91 -8.75 12.74
CA VAL A 142 2.57 -8.94 11.43
C VAL A 142 4.08 -9.15 11.59
N GLU A 143 4.75 -8.38 12.44
CA GLU A 143 6.17 -8.57 12.78
C GLU A 143 6.42 -9.90 13.49
N GLY A 144 5.45 -10.37 14.28
CA GLY A 144 5.44 -11.72 14.85
C GLY A 144 5.28 -12.85 13.83
N GLY A 145 4.99 -12.51 12.55
CA GLY A 145 4.76 -13.46 11.46
C GLY A 145 3.33 -13.96 11.37
N GLU A 146 2.39 -13.34 12.08
CA GLU A 146 0.95 -13.58 11.92
C GLU A 146 0.39 -12.73 10.79
N VAL A 147 -0.69 -13.17 10.16
CA VAL A 147 -1.33 -12.39 9.08
C VAL A 147 -2.84 -12.39 9.28
N LYS A 148 -3.46 -11.21 9.20
CA LYS A 148 -4.92 -11.11 9.12
C LYS A 148 -5.35 -11.26 7.66
N LEU A 149 -6.22 -12.23 7.38
CA LEU A 149 -6.84 -12.42 6.07
C LEU A 149 -8.34 -12.56 6.23
N ASP A 150 -9.09 -11.75 5.49
CA ASP A 150 -10.54 -11.75 5.49
C ASP A 150 -11.12 -11.60 6.92
N GLY A 151 -10.42 -10.84 7.77
CA GLY A 151 -10.77 -10.59 9.18
C GLY A 151 -10.28 -11.63 10.16
N ASN A 152 -9.76 -12.78 9.69
CA ASN A 152 -9.28 -13.87 10.52
C ASN A 152 -7.77 -13.81 10.68
N TRP A 153 -7.29 -14.05 11.90
CA TRP A 153 -5.87 -14.09 12.20
C TRP A 153 -5.30 -15.48 12.01
N LEU A 154 -4.22 -15.58 11.23
CA LEU A 154 -3.46 -16.80 11.00
C LEU A 154 -2.17 -16.76 11.81
N SER A 155 -1.89 -17.83 12.54
CA SER A 155 -0.65 -18.00 13.29
C SER A 155 0.55 -18.10 12.35
N LYS A 156 1.75 -17.82 12.85
CA LYS A 156 3.00 -17.98 12.07
C LYS A 156 3.16 -19.38 11.47
N ALA A 157 2.78 -20.43 12.19
CA ALA A 157 2.88 -21.80 11.69
C ALA A 157 1.91 -22.05 10.52
N GLU A 158 0.68 -21.56 10.63
CA GLU A 158 -0.31 -21.62 9.54
C GLU A 158 0.14 -20.78 8.34
N VAL A 159 0.70 -19.59 8.59
CA VAL A 159 1.22 -18.72 7.53
C VAL A 159 2.34 -19.39 6.75
N GLN A 160 3.27 -20.08 7.43
CA GLN A 160 4.31 -20.83 6.74
C GLN A 160 3.76 -22.05 6.01
N LYS A 161 2.81 -22.77 6.62
CA LYS A 161 2.18 -23.96 6.02
C LYS A 161 1.36 -23.62 4.77
N GLU A 162 0.67 -22.49 4.76
CA GLU A 162 -0.22 -22.06 3.68
C GLU A 162 0.33 -20.87 2.89
N LYS A 163 1.65 -20.65 2.93
CA LYS A 163 2.31 -19.46 2.38
C LYS A 163 1.89 -19.16 0.94
N VAL A 164 1.85 -20.19 0.09
CA VAL A 164 1.46 -20.04 -1.33
C VAL A 164 0.00 -19.58 -1.48
N GLN A 165 -0.91 -20.12 -0.66
CA GLN A 165 -2.32 -19.75 -0.68
C GLN A 165 -2.53 -18.33 -0.16
N ILE A 166 -1.85 -17.99 0.92
CA ILE A 166 -1.92 -16.68 1.58
C ILE A 166 -1.36 -15.60 0.66
N ASP A 167 -0.13 -15.76 0.18
CA ASP A 167 0.51 -14.77 -0.68
C ASP A 167 -0.22 -14.65 -2.03
N GLY A 168 -0.73 -15.77 -2.57
CA GLY A 168 -1.59 -15.79 -3.74
C GLY A 168 -2.89 -15.00 -3.53
N ARG A 169 -3.51 -15.10 -2.35
CA ARG A 169 -4.71 -14.32 -1.99
C ARG A 169 -4.40 -12.83 -1.80
N ILE A 170 -3.28 -12.49 -1.15
CA ILE A 170 -2.82 -11.11 -0.99
C ILE A 170 -2.58 -10.47 -2.37
N ALA A 171 -1.84 -11.14 -3.25
CA ALA A 171 -1.56 -10.66 -4.59
C ALA A 171 -2.85 -10.49 -5.42
N PHE A 172 -3.81 -11.41 -5.30
CA PHE A 172 -5.12 -11.29 -5.95
C PHE A 172 -5.94 -10.11 -5.42
N ASN A 173 -5.93 -9.87 -4.11
CA ASN A 173 -6.60 -8.73 -3.51
C ASN A 173 -5.98 -7.40 -3.97
N TYR A 174 -4.66 -7.34 -4.07
CA TYR A 174 -3.95 -6.19 -4.64
C TYR A 174 -4.34 -5.98 -6.12
N MET A 175 -4.39 -7.04 -6.92
CA MET A 175 -4.86 -7.00 -8.31
C MET A 175 -6.28 -6.42 -8.43
N LYS A 176 -7.23 -6.87 -7.58
CA LYS A 176 -8.59 -6.32 -7.53
C LYS A 176 -8.61 -4.83 -7.19
N ALA A 177 -7.84 -4.42 -6.17
CA ALA A 177 -7.77 -3.02 -5.75
C ALA A 177 -7.25 -2.11 -6.87
N ARG A 178 -6.19 -2.53 -7.57
CA ARG A 178 -5.64 -1.79 -8.71
C ARG A 178 -6.59 -1.73 -9.90
N SER A 179 -7.26 -2.84 -10.20
CA SER A 179 -8.29 -2.88 -11.23
C SER A 179 -9.46 -1.93 -10.92
N ALA A 180 -9.94 -1.91 -9.67
CA ALA A 180 -11.00 -1.00 -9.23
C ALA A 180 -10.58 0.48 -9.28
N ALA A 181 -9.29 0.77 -9.09
CA ALA A 181 -8.73 2.11 -9.25
C ALA A 181 -8.52 2.52 -10.73
N GLY A 182 -8.81 1.65 -11.69
CA GLY A 182 -8.53 1.89 -13.12
C GLY A 182 -7.05 1.75 -13.50
N ASP A 183 -6.22 1.27 -12.58
CA ASP A 183 -4.79 1.06 -12.76
C ASP A 183 -4.53 -0.36 -13.29
N TYR A 184 -4.81 -0.53 -14.58
CA TYR A 184 -4.77 -1.84 -15.23
C TYR A 184 -3.36 -2.40 -15.38
N VAL A 185 -2.35 -1.54 -15.53
CA VAL A 185 -0.94 -1.99 -15.67
C VAL A 185 -0.46 -2.60 -14.36
N ASP A 186 -0.69 -1.95 -13.22
CA ASP A 186 -0.29 -2.51 -11.93
C ASP A 186 -1.09 -3.75 -11.56
N ALA A 187 -2.39 -3.79 -11.91
CA ALA A 187 -3.20 -4.99 -11.72
C ALA A 187 -2.61 -6.19 -12.51
N LEU A 188 -2.24 -6.00 -13.78
CA LEU A 188 -1.68 -7.06 -14.60
C LEU A 188 -0.23 -7.43 -14.22
N ASN A 189 0.53 -6.49 -13.65
CA ASN A 189 1.83 -6.79 -13.03
C ASN A 189 1.67 -7.65 -11.77
N ALA A 190 0.66 -7.38 -10.94
CA ALA A 190 0.34 -8.21 -9.79
C ALA A 190 -0.06 -9.63 -10.23
N PHE A 191 -0.85 -9.73 -11.30
CA PHE A 191 -1.18 -11.01 -11.92
C PHE A 191 0.09 -11.75 -12.38
N ALA A 192 1.02 -11.09 -13.08
CA ALA A 192 2.29 -11.70 -13.49
C ALA A 192 3.08 -12.26 -12.29
N THR A 193 3.10 -11.54 -11.17
CA THR A 193 3.69 -12.05 -9.91
C THR A 193 2.97 -13.30 -9.41
N MET A 194 1.63 -13.34 -9.46
CA MET A 194 0.87 -14.55 -9.10
C MET A 194 1.25 -15.74 -9.98
N GLN A 195 1.36 -15.56 -11.29
CA GLN A 195 1.72 -16.66 -12.19
C GLN A 195 3.14 -17.17 -11.93
N LYS A 196 4.06 -16.31 -11.53
CA LYS A 196 5.45 -16.68 -11.28
C LYS A 196 5.64 -17.36 -9.93
N SER A 197 5.03 -16.82 -8.88
CA SER A 197 5.33 -17.19 -7.50
C SER A 197 4.22 -18.02 -6.84
N TYR A 198 2.98 -17.89 -7.31
CA TYR A 198 1.79 -18.44 -6.65
C TYR A 198 0.85 -19.14 -7.63
N ALA A 199 1.42 -19.74 -8.69
CA ALA A 199 0.64 -20.39 -9.75
C ALA A 199 -0.28 -21.50 -9.25
N GLY A 200 0.03 -22.11 -8.10
CA GLY A 200 -0.78 -23.16 -7.48
C GLY A 200 -1.82 -22.69 -6.47
N ALA A 201 -1.93 -21.37 -6.25
CA ALA A 201 -2.89 -20.82 -5.30
C ALA A 201 -4.33 -21.05 -5.79
N THR A 202 -5.25 -21.34 -4.88
CA THR A 202 -6.68 -21.55 -5.15
C THR A 202 -7.35 -20.34 -5.82
N THR A 203 -6.80 -19.14 -5.65
CA THR A 203 -7.26 -17.89 -6.27
C THR A 203 -6.81 -17.72 -7.72
N MET A 204 -5.93 -18.56 -8.24
CA MET A 204 -5.37 -18.43 -9.59
C MET A 204 -6.44 -18.45 -10.71
N PRO A 205 -7.47 -19.32 -10.70
CA PRO A 205 -8.53 -19.28 -11.72
C PRO A 205 -9.28 -17.94 -11.75
N ASP A 206 -9.58 -17.38 -10.58
CA ASP A 206 -10.25 -16.08 -10.45
C ASP A 206 -9.34 -14.93 -10.92
N ALA A 207 -8.04 -15.03 -10.64
CA ALA A 207 -7.05 -14.07 -11.12
C ALA A 207 -6.95 -14.07 -12.65
N VAL A 208 -6.97 -15.26 -13.29
CA VAL A 208 -7.01 -15.35 -14.76
C VAL A 208 -8.29 -14.71 -15.31
N GLU A 209 -9.44 -15.00 -14.71
CA GLU A 209 -10.71 -14.41 -15.15
C GLU A 209 -10.71 -12.87 -15.02
N LEU A 210 -10.17 -12.35 -13.91
CA LEU A 210 -10.03 -10.90 -13.74
C LEU A 210 -9.05 -10.30 -14.75
N ALA A 211 -7.92 -10.95 -15.04
CA ALA A 211 -6.99 -10.52 -16.09
C ALA A 211 -7.67 -10.46 -17.46
N LEU A 212 -8.48 -11.46 -17.81
CA LEU A 212 -9.28 -11.48 -19.04
C LEU A 212 -10.31 -10.34 -19.12
N LYS A 213 -10.79 -9.81 -17.99
CA LYS A 213 -11.65 -8.62 -17.95
C LYS A 213 -10.84 -7.31 -18.08
N ILE A 214 -9.64 -7.26 -17.50
CA ILE A 214 -8.78 -6.07 -17.51
C ILE A 214 -8.14 -5.84 -18.88
N ILE A 215 -7.66 -6.90 -19.54
CA ILE A 215 -6.90 -6.77 -20.80
C ILE A 215 -7.68 -5.99 -21.88
N PRO A 216 -8.97 -6.28 -22.18
CA PRO A 216 -9.73 -5.50 -23.13
C PRO A 216 -9.89 -4.03 -22.73
N ALA A 217 -10.05 -3.74 -21.44
CA ALA A 217 -10.15 -2.37 -20.94
C ALA A 217 -8.83 -1.59 -21.11
N LEU A 218 -7.69 -2.25 -20.87
CA LEU A 218 -6.38 -1.69 -21.14
C LEU A 218 -6.15 -1.47 -22.64
N LYS A 219 -6.53 -2.43 -23.51
CA LYS A 219 -6.46 -2.28 -24.97
C LYS A 219 -7.21 -1.03 -25.43
N ALA A 220 -8.44 -0.84 -24.96
CA ALA A 220 -9.23 0.35 -25.28
C ALA A 220 -8.62 1.66 -24.74
N GLN A 221 -7.87 1.63 -23.63
CA GLN A 221 -7.12 2.81 -23.16
C GLN A 221 -5.91 3.10 -24.06
N VAL A 222 -5.16 2.08 -24.45
CA VAL A 222 -3.98 2.19 -25.33
C VAL A 222 -4.39 2.65 -26.73
N GLU A 223 -5.42 2.04 -27.32
CA GLU A 223 -5.93 2.40 -28.65
C GLU A 223 -6.42 3.85 -28.74
N ARG A 224 -6.98 4.40 -27.66
CA ARG A 224 -7.33 5.83 -27.57
C ARG A 224 -6.10 6.72 -27.40
N ALA A 225 -5.10 6.26 -26.65
CA ALA A 225 -3.89 7.03 -26.40
C ALA A 225 -2.97 7.12 -27.63
N ILE A 226 -2.94 6.12 -28.51
CA ILE A 226 -2.08 6.12 -29.71
C ILE A 226 -2.32 7.34 -30.62
N PRO A 227 -3.54 7.69 -31.05
CA PRO A 227 -3.76 8.90 -31.83
C PRO A 227 -3.54 10.20 -31.02
N GLU A 228 -3.83 10.21 -29.72
CA GLU A 228 -3.55 11.36 -28.82
C GLU A 228 -2.04 11.61 -28.65
N GLN A 229 -1.23 10.56 -28.71
CA GLN A 229 0.21 10.59 -28.44
C GLN A 229 0.92 11.58 -29.35
N LYS A 230 0.60 11.59 -30.65
CA LYS A 230 1.18 12.54 -31.61
C LYS A 230 0.82 13.98 -31.28
N ILE A 231 -0.43 14.24 -30.87
CA ILE A 231 -0.90 15.58 -30.50
C ILE A 231 -0.13 16.08 -29.28
N LEU A 232 0.06 15.22 -28.27
CA LEU A 232 0.80 15.57 -27.06
C LEU A 232 2.29 15.82 -27.36
N GLN A 233 2.89 15.04 -28.27
CA GLN A 233 4.26 15.29 -28.73
C GLN A 233 4.37 16.63 -29.48
N ASP A 234 3.47 16.91 -30.43
CA ASP A 234 3.49 18.16 -31.19
C ASP A 234 3.31 19.38 -30.27
N GLN A 235 2.47 19.26 -29.23
CA GLN A 235 2.29 20.30 -28.20
C GLN A 235 3.55 20.50 -27.35
N ARG A 236 4.18 19.40 -26.92
CA ARG A 236 5.44 19.43 -26.16
C ARG A 236 6.55 20.09 -26.98
N ASP A 237 6.71 19.68 -28.23
CA ASP A 237 7.72 20.22 -29.16
C ASP A 237 7.48 21.70 -29.45
N LYS A 238 6.22 22.10 -29.62
CA LYS A 238 5.85 23.51 -29.75
C LYS A 238 6.23 24.30 -28.49
N GLY A 239 5.94 23.77 -27.31
CA GLY A 239 6.30 24.38 -26.03
C GLY A 239 7.80 24.64 -25.91
N VAL A 240 8.62 23.63 -26.20
CA VAL A 240 10.08 23.73 -26.23
C VAL A 240 10.55 24.79 -27.23
N LYS A 241 9.99 24.80 -28.45
CA LYS A 241 10.34 25.79 -29.48
C LYS A 241 9.99 27.22 -29.08
N THR A 242 8.89 27.42 -28.37
CA THR A 242 8.45 28.73 -27.91
C THR A 242 9.13 29.19 -26.62
N ALA A 243 9.85 28.31 -25.92
CA ALA A 243 10.58 28.63 -24.71
C ALA A 243 11.67 29.69 -24.98
N SER A 244 12.01 30.46 -23.94
CA SER A 244 13.08 31.45 -24.00
C SER A 244 14.42 30.79 -24.36
N THR A 245 15.37 31.55 -24.90
CA THR A 245 16.71 31.03 -25.21
C THR A 245 17.46 30.54 -23.97
N THR A 246 17.10 31.04 -22.78
CA THR A 246 17.69 30.66 -21.50
C THR A 246 17.09 29.34 -20.99
N ASP A 247 15.79 29.12 -21.12
CA ASP A 247 15.09 27.95 -20.56
C ASP A 247 15.05 26.76 -21.52
N ARG A 248 15.14 27.00 -22.84
CA ARG A 248 15.04 25.97 -23.87
C ARG A 248 16.01 24.80 -23.67
N PRO A 249 17.31 25.01 -23.36
CA PRO A 249 18.24 23.90 -23.14
C PRO A 249 17.85 23.00 -21.95
N GLU A 250 17.30 23.57 -20.88
CA GLU A 250 16.83 22.81 -19.72
C GLU A 250 15.58 21.99 -20.08
N MET A 251 14.63 22.59 -20.81
CA MET A 251 13.45 21.89 -21.30
C MET A 251 13.81 20.75 -22.26
N GLU A 252 14.72 20.97 -23.21
CA GLU A 252 15.21 19.94 -24.13
C GLU A 252 15.86 18.77 -23.37
N ALA A 253 16.69 19.08 -22.36
CA ALA A 253 17.32 18.06 -21.52
C ALA A 253 16.28 17.26 -20.71
N ALA A 254 15.27 17.94 -20.16
CA ALA A 254 14.17 17.29 -19.43
C ALA A 254 13.36 16.36 -20.34
N VAL A 255 12.96 16.83 -21.53
CA VAL A 255 12.23 16.03 -22.52
C VAL A 255 13.03 14.80 -22.94
N LYS A 256 14.32 14.98 -23.23
CA LYS A 256 15.20 13.87 -23.59
C LYS A 256 15.28 12.83 -22.47
N LYS A 257 15.44 13.27 -21.22
CA LYS A 257 15.48 12.38 -20.05
C LYS A 257 14.17 11.61 -19.86
N GLU A 258 13.03 12.27 -20.04
CA GLU A 258 11.71 11.62 -19.99
C GLU A 258 11.58 10.54 -21.08
N ASP A 259 11.95 10.86 -22.33
CA ASP A 259 11.87 9.92 -23.45
C ASP A 259 12.81 8.71 -23.24
N GLU A 260 14.04 8.96 -22.80
CA GLU A 260 15.00 7.90 -22.45
C GLU A 260 14.50 7.02 -21.31
N SER A 261 13.89 7.61 -20.27
CA SER A 261 13.32 6.86 -19.15
C SER A 261 12.15 5.99 -19.58
N ALA A 262 11.29 6.49 -20.48
CA ALA A 262 10.14 5.75 -20.99
C ALA A 262 10.57 4.61 -21.92
N GLU A 263 11.58 4.84 -22.77
CA GLU A 263 12.15 3.81 -23.61
C GLU A 263 12.84 2.71 -22.78
N ALA A 264 13.61 3.09 -21.75
CA ALA A 264 14.22 2.16 -20.82
C ALA A 264 13.16 1.34 -20.08
N ALA A 265 12.06 1.96 -19.64
CA ALA A 265 10.96 1.27 -18.98
C ALA A 265 10.27 0.26 -19.90
N ALA A 266 10.04 0.61 -21.17
CA ALA A 266 9.49 -0.32 -22.17
C ALA A 266 10.42 -1.52 -22.39
N LYS A 267 11.73 -1.29 -22.57
CA LYS A 267 12.73 -2.36 -22.74
C LYS A 267 12.83 -3.27 -21.49
N ALA A 268 12.80 -2.68 -20.30
CA ALA A 268 12.84 -3.41 -19.05
C ALA A 268 11.60 -4.30 -18.88
N ALA A 269 10.41 -3.80 -19.27
CA ALA A 269 9.18 -4.58 -19.26
C ALA A 269 9.24 -5.77 -20.22
N ASP A 270 9.73 -5.56 -21.44
CA ASP A 270 9.90 -6.63 -22.44
C ASP A 270 10.87 -7.71 -21.95
N THR A 271 11.99 -7.31 -21.33
CA THR A 271 13.02 -8.24 -20.82
C THR A 271 12.54 -9.02 -19.59
N SER A 272 11.86 -8.34 -18.67
CA SER A 272 11.40 -8.95 -17.40
C SER A 272 10.09 -9.73 -17.53
N GLY A 273 9.41 -9.63 -18.67
CA GLY A 273 8.07 -10.16 -18.85
C GLY A 273 7.00 -9.38 -18.08
N ARG A 274 7.31 -8.20 -17.53
CA ARG A 274 6.34 -7.29 -16.89
C ARG A 274 5.57 -6.47 -17.94
N TRP A 275 4.53 -5.77 -17.50
CA TRP A 275 3.80 -4.81 -18.33
C TRP A 275 4.51 -3.45 -18.28
N ALA A 276 4.71 -2.85 -19.46
CA ALA A 276 5.28 -1.51 -19.57
C ALA A 276 4.36 -0.48 -18.88
N PRO A 277 4.90 0.61 -18.33
CA PRO A 277 4.06 1.67 -17.75
C PRO A 277 3.18 2.31 -18.81
N PHE A 278 1.96 2.72 -18.45
CA PHE A 278 1.09 3.47 -19.34
C PHE A 278 1.51 4.93 -19.41
N ILE A 279 2.32 5.28 -20.40
CA ILE A 279 2.80 6.64 -20.64
C ILE A 279 2.23 7.14 -21.96
N LYS A 280 1.22 8.02 -21.89
CA LYS A 280 0.46 8.50 -23.06
C LYS A 280 1.33 9.12 -24.17
N ILE A 281 2.41 9.80 -23.81
CA ILE A 281 3.30 10.47 -24.77
C ILE A 281 4.36 9.52 -25.37
N SER A 282 4.57 8.34 -24.77
CA SER A 282 5.61 7.39 -25.16
C SER A 282 5.06 6.32 -26.11
N ALA A 283 5.35 6.46 -27.40
CA ALA A 283 5.03 5.43 -28.39
C ALA A 283 5.63 4.05 -28.05
N PRO A 284 6.90 3.91 -27.58
CA PRO A 284 7.45 2.61 -27.18
C PRO A 284 6.63 1.90 -26.10
N CYS A 285 6.18 2.64 -25.07
CA CYS A 285 5.37 2.07 -24.01
C CYS A 285 3.98 1.62 -24.52
N LEU A 286 3.31 2.46 -25.31
CA LEU A 286 1.99 2.15 -25.86
C LEU A 286 2.04 0.92 -26.79
N ILE A 287 3.06 0.83 -27.64
CA ILE A 287 3.23 -0.30 -28.57
C ILE A 287 3.56 -1.60 -27.80
N SER A 288 4.45 -1.55 -26.80
CA SER A 288 4.76 -2.71 -25.94
C SER A 288 3.50 -3.21 -25.23
N LEU A 289 2.70 -2.29 -24.66
CA LEU A 289 1.42 -2.61 -24.03
C LEU A 289 0.42 -3.26 -24.99
N GLN A 290 0.24 -2.68 -26.19
CA GLN A 290 -0.67 -3.22 -27.20
C GLN A 290 -0.31 -4.65 -27.59
N LYS A 291 0.96 -4.89 -27.95
CA LYS A 291 1.47 -6.20 -28.33
C LYS A 291 1.32 -7.22 -27.20
N LYS A 292 1.66 -6.83 -25.97
CA LYS A 292 1.57 -7.72 -24.81
C LYS A 292 0.12 -8.08 -24.50
N ALA A 293 -0.79 -7.10 -24.59
CA ALA A 293 -2.21 -7.33 -24.38
C ALA A 293 -2.78 -8.38 -25.33
N GLU A 294 -2.48 -8.28 -26.63
CA GLU A 294 -2.94 -9.25 -27.63
C GLU A 294 -2.41 -10.67 -27.38
N ASN A 295 -1.13 -10.80 -27.04
CA ASN A 295 -0.50 -12.09 -26.80
C ASN A 295 -1.01 -12.73 -25.51
N GLU A 296 -1.16 -11.94 -24.46
CA GLU A 296 -1.61 -12.43 -23.17
C GLU A 296 -3.08 -12.83 -23.21
N GLU A 297 -3.94 -12.06 -23.87
CA GLU A 297 -5.36 -12.41 -24.05
C GLU A 297 -5.52 -13.80 -24.68
N LYS A 298 -4.80 -14.06 -25.78
CA LYS A 298 -4.80 -15.37 -26.45
C LYS A 298 -4.29 -16.48 -25.53
N ARG A 299 -3.21 -16.23 -24.79
CA ARG A 299 -2.62 -17.22 -23.88
C ARG A 299 -3.57 -17.57 -22.74
N LEU A 300 -4.23 -16.57 -22.16
CA LEU A 300 -5.16 -16.77 -21.04
C LEU A 300 -6.46 -17.43 -21.49
N LEU A 301 -6.98 -17.11 -22.68
CA LEU A 301 -8.15 -17.78 -23.25
C LEU A 301 -7.90 -19.28 -23.52
N ALA A 302 -6.66 -19.67 -23.76
CA ALA A 302 -6.29 -21.09 -23.93
C ALA A 302 -6.27 -21.87 -22.60
N LEU A 303 -6.33 -21.21 -21.45
CA LEU A 303 -6.34 -21.87 -20.15
C LEU A 303 -7.71 -22.51 -19.87
N LYS A 304 -7.68 -23.77 -19.42
CA LYS A 304 -8.89 -24.50 -19.05
C LYS A 304 -9.29 -24.18 -17.61
N LEU A 305 -9.98 -23.07 -17.42
CA LEU A 305 -10.41 -22.61 -16.08
C LEU A 305 -11.36 -23.58 -15.39
N GLY A 306 -12.23 -24.28 -16.14
CA GLY A 306 -13.15 -25.28 -15.59
C GLY A 306 -12.43 -26.38 -14.79
N PRO A 307 -11.50 -27.14 -15.42
CA PRO A 307 -10.65 -28.10 -14.72
C PRO A 307 -9.87 -27.53 -13.53
N MET A 308 -9.37 -26.29 -13.61
CA MET A 308 -8.67 -25.67 -12.48
C MET A 308 -9.60 -25.43 -11.29
N ARG A 309 -10.81 -24.91 -11.54
CA ARG A 309 -11.84 -24.70 -10.50
C ARG A 309 -12.29 -26.02 -9.88
N GLU A 310 -12.52 -27.03 -10.70
CA GLU A 310 -12.89 -28.37 -10.22
C GLU A 310 -11.77 -29.00 -9.39
N SER A 311 -10.51 -28.82 -9.80
CA SER A 311 -9.35 -29.25 -9.00
C SER A 311 -9.31 -28.57 -7.62
N VAL A 312 -9.57 -27.26 -7.56
CA VAL A 312 -9.66 -26.52 -6.28
C VAL A 312 -10.76 -27.08 -5.41
N LYS A 313 -11.96 -27.31 -5.98
CA LYS A 313 -13.09 -27.89 -5.25
C LYS A 313 -12.76 -29.27 -4.69
N LEU A 314 -12.22 -30.18 -5.50
CA LEU A 314 -11.82 -31.51 -5.05
C LEU A 314 -10.76 -31.47 -3.94
N ALA A 315 -9.81 -30.53 -4.01
CA ALA A 315 -8.80 -30.37 -2.96
C ALA A 315 -9.42 -29.87 -1.64
N GLU A 316 -10.44 -29.01 -1.72
CA GLU A 316 -11.21 -28.53 -0.58
C GLU A 316 -12.09 -29.63 0.03
N ASP A 317 -12.77 -30.42 -0.81
CA ASP A 317 -13.57 -31.57 -0.38
C ASP A 317 -12.66 -32.62 0.31
N ALA A 318 -11.47 -32.87 -0.24
CA ALA A 318 -10.49 -33.77 0.37
C ALA A 318 -10.01 -33.27 1.74
N ARG A 319 -9.81 -31.95 1.89
CA ARG A 319 -9.48 -31.32 3.18
C ARG A 319 -10.56 -31.59 4.22
N GLN A 320 -11.84 -31.48 3.83
CA GLN A 320 -12.97 -31.78 4.73
C GLN A 320 -13.03 -33.27 5.07
N LYS A 321 -12.83 -34.17 4.10
CA LYS A 321 -12.78 -35.62 4.34
C LYS A 321 -11.67 -36.03 5.29
N LEU A 322 -10.48 -35.43 5.16
CA LEU A 322 -9.38 -35.65 6.11
C LEU A 322 -9.77 -35.21 7.52
N ALA A 323 -10.42 -34.06 7.68
CA ALA A 323 -10.92 -33.60 8.98
C ALA A 323 -11.96 -34.57 9.58
N ASN A 324 -12.74 -35.24 8.74
CA ASN A 324 -13.75 -36.23 9.14
C ASN A 324 -13.20 -37.67 9.27
N GLY A 325 -11.90 -37.89 9.02
CA GLY A 325 -11.27 -39.20 9.10
C GLY A 325 -11.43 -40.10 7.85
N ASP A 326 -12.08 -39.64 6.79
CA ASP A 326 -12.21 -40.38 5.52
C ASP A 326 -10.94 -40.23 4.67
N LYS A 327 -9.90 -40.97 5.04
CA LYS A 327 -8.60 -40.92 4.35
C LYS A 327 -8.65 -41.52 2.94
N VAL A 328 -9.49 -42.53 2.70
CA VAL A 328 -9.59 -43.20 1.39
C VAL A 328 -10.29 -42.29 0.38
N GLY A 329 -11.40 -41.68 0.78
CA GLY A 329 -12.11 -40.71 -0.06
C GLY A 329 -11.26 -39.48 -0.36
N ALA A 330 -10.51 -38.98 0.63
CA ALA A 330 -9.59 -37.87 0.44
C ALA A 330 -8.47 -38.21 -0.56
N GLU A 331 -7.85 -39.40 -0.47
CA GLU A 331 -6.78 -39.81 -1.38
C GLU A 331 -7.25 -39.85 -2.85
N ALA A 332 -8.48 -40.33 -3.08
CA ALA A 332 -9.08 -40.37 -4.41
C ALA A 332 -9.30 -38.95 -4.97
N GLU A 333 -9.86 -38.04 -4.18
CA GLU A 333 -10.11 -36.65 -4.60
C GLU A 333 -8.83 -35.87 -4.86
N LEU A 334 -7.78 -36.06 -4.04
CA LEU A 334 -6.49 -35.40 -4.25
C LEU A 334 -5.80 -35.86 -5.54
N LYS A 335 -5.96 -37.15 -5.90
CA LYS A 335 -5.46 -37.69 -7.16
C LYS A 335 -6.19 -37.07 -8.35
N ASP A 336 -7.51 -36.95 -8.28
CA ASP A 336 -8.31 -36.32 -9.33
C ASP A 336 -8.04 -34.82 -9.42
N ALA A 337 -7.93 -34.12 -8.28
CA ALA A 337 -7.53 -32.72 -8.22
C ALA A 337 -6.18 -32.49 -8.93
N SER A 338 -5.18 -33.31 -8.61
CA SER A 338 -3.83 -33.21 -9.21
C SER A 338 -3.84 -33.53 -10.71
N ARG A 339 -4.71 -34.43 -11.16
CA ARG A 339 -4.89 -34.77 -12.58
C ARG A 339 -5.52 -33.62 -13.36
N LEU A 340 -6.52 -32.96 -12.79
CA LEU A 340 -7.19 -31.81 -13.42
C LEU A 340 -6.29 -30.57 -13.45
N TRP A 341 -5.49 -30.37 -12.42
CA TRP A 341 -4.56 -29.25 -12.36
C TRP A 341 -3.33 -29.57 -11.51
N GLN A 342 -2.26 -29.97 -12.18
CA GLN A 342 -1.00 -30.36 -11.54
C GLN A 342 -0.34 -29.23 -10.75
N ALA A 343 -0.67 -27.96 -10.99
CA ALA A 343 -0.07 -26.87 -10.23
C ALA A 343 -0.76 -26.64 -8.87
N ASN A 344 -1.96 -27.20 -8.64
CA ASN A 344 -2.74 -27.00 -7.41
C ASN A 344 -1.90 -27.31 -6.17
N GLU A 345 -1.52 -26.27 -5.43
CA GLU A 345 -0.63 -26.38 -4.28
C GLU A 345 -1.35 -27.05 -3.10
N LEU A 346 -2.65 -26.76 -2.90
CA LEU A 346 -3.43 -27.36 -1.83
C LEU A 346 -3.49 -28.89 -2.00
N ALA A 347 -3.78 -29.36 -3.21
CA ALA A 347 -3.83 -30.79 -3.49
C ALA A 347 -2.47 -31.47 -3.24
N LYS A 348 -1.38 -30.85 -3.69
CA LYS A 348 0.00 -31.34 -3.45
C LYS A 348 0.34 -31.43 -1.97
N ARG A 349 0.06 -30.36 -1.22
CA ARG A 349 0.36 -30.28 0.21
C ARG A 349 -0.42 -31.33 1.00
N LEU A 350 -1.73 -31.44 0.79
CA LEU A 350 -2.55 -32.43 1.47
C LEU A 350 -2.10 -33.86 1.14
N SER A 351 -1.73 -34.12 -0.12
CA SER A 351 -1.16 -35.43 -0.51
C SER A 351 0.15 -35.74 0.24
N ALA A 352 1.02 -34.75 0.40
CA ALA A 352 2.28 -34.90 1.14
C ALA A 352 2.05 -35.13 2.65
N ASP A 353 1.13 -34.37 3.26
CA ASP A 353 0.73 -34.52 4.66
C ASP A 353 0.21 -35.96 4.92
N MET A 354 -0.62 -36.50 4.02
CA MET A 354 -1.12 -37.87 4.10
C MET A 354 -0.02 -38.93 4.02
N VAL A 355 0.98 -38.73 3.16
CA VAL A 355 2.12 -39.65 3.05
C VAL A 355 2.96 -39.62 4.33
N ALA A 356 3.22 -38.44 4.89
CA ALA A 356 3.98 -38.29 6.13
C ALA A 356 3.29 -38.93 7.34
N GLU A 357 1.96 -38.90 7.42
CA GLU A 357 1.19 -39.62 8.44
C GLU A 357 1.33 -41.14 8.30
N LYS A 358 1.39 -41.68 7.08
CA LYS A 358 1.55 -43.13 6.87
C LYS A 358 2.93 -43.63 7.33
N THR A 359 3.99 -42.84 7.14
CA THR A 359 5.37 -43.21 7.54
C THR A 359 5.66 -43.05 9.03
N THR A 360 4.95 -42.17 9.74
CA THR A 360 5.15 -41.96 11.19
C THR A 360 4.54 -43.07 12.05
N VAL A 361 3.54 -43.80 11.55
CA VAL A 361 2.92 -44.94 12.24
C VAL A 361 3.71 -46.25 12.08
N SER A 362 4.63 -46.32 11.10
CA SER A 362 5.40 -47.54 10.79
C SER A 362 6.78 -47.64 11.42
N VAL A 363 7.11 -46.80 12.42
CA VAL A 363 8.33 -47.01 13.23
C VAL A 363 7.96 -47.95 14.38
N PRO A 364 8.31 -49.26 14.32
CA PRO A 364 8.12 -50.14 15.46
C PRO A 364 8.96 -49.60 16.62
N VAL A 365 8.31 -49.32 17.74
CA VAL A 365 8.97 -49.17 19.03
C VAL A 365 9.69 -50.49 19.28
N SER A 366 10.99 -50.53 19.00
CA SER A 366 11.88 -51.59 19.47
C SER A 366 11.95 -51.46 20.98
N ILE A 367 11.04 -52.16 21.66
CA ILE A 367 11.10 -52.39 23.09
C ILE A 367 12.47 -53.05 23.35
N PRO A 368 13.39 -52.44 24.12
CA PRO A 368 14.62 -53.13 24.50
C PRO A 368 14.23 -54.37 25.30
N ALA A 369 14.65 -55.53 24.80
CA ALA A 369 14.39 -56.82 25.40
C ALA A 369 14.76 -56.82 26.90
N ALA A 370 13.79 -57.21 27.72
CA ALA A 370 13.95 -57.45 29.13
C ALA A 370 15.04 -58.53 29.34
N SER A 371 16.11 -58.16 30.04
CA SER A 371 17.02 -59.11 30.65
C SER A 371 16.32 -59.84 31.79
N GLU A 372 16.24 -61.15 31.67
CA GLU A 372 15.72 -62.12 32.64
C GLU A 372 16.56 -62.12 33.96
N PRO A 373 15.96 -62.43 35.13
CA PRO A 373 16.59 -62.22 36.44
C PRO A 373 17.43 -63.41 36.89
N ALA A 374 18.70 -63.15 37.24
CA ALA A 374 19.56 -64.11 37.93
C ALA A 374 19.44 -63.95 39.45
N ALA A 375 19.22 -65.08 40.12
CA ALA A 375 18.99 -65.21 41.55
C ALA A 375 20.26 -65.03 42.41
N ALA A 376 20.05 -64.34 43.53
CA ALA A 376 20.64 -64.47 44.88
C ALA A 376 22.01 -65.15 45.09
N ALA A 377 22.95 -64.38 45.67
CA ALA A 377 23.81 -64.87 46.75
C ALA A 377 24.13 -63.70 47.71
N ALA A 378 23.74 -63.88 48.97
CA ALA A 378 23.96 -62.97 50.09
C ALA A 378 25.34 -63.19 50.72
N ALA A 379 26.01 -62.11 51.16
CA ALA A 379 26.83 -62.12 52.39
C ALA A 379 27.32 -60.71 52.79
N ALA A 380 26.90 -60.33 54.01
CA ALA A 380 27.67 -59.66 55.07
C ALA A 380 28.25 -58.23 54.89
N THR A 381 27.63 -57.31 55.65
CA THR A 381 28.17 -56.06 56.21
C THR A 381 29.35 -56.36 57.18
N PRO A 382 30.33 -55.44 57.31
CA PRO A 382 30.35 -54.61 58.52
C PRO A 382 30.77 -53.13 58.30
N GLU A 383 30.13 -52.26 59.09
CA GLU A 383 30.53 -50.88 59.48
C GLU A 383 31.78 -50.87 60.41
N PRO A 384 32.25 -49.73 60.99
CA PRO A 384 32.61 -48.44 60.38
C PRO A 384 33.93 -47.86 60.99
N LYS A 385 34.58 -46.87 60.34
CA LYS A 385 35.36 -45.80 61.02
C LYS A 385 35.35 -44.50 60.18
N GLY A 386 34.85 -43.41 60.75
CA GLY A 386 34.95 -42.03 60.20
C GLY A 386 36.36 -41.43 60.36
N PRO A 387 36.56 -40.08 60.39
CA PRO A 387 35.60 -38.98 60.28
C PRO A 387 36.02 -37.76 59.39
N VAL A 388 35.00 -36.96 58.98
CA VAL A 388 34.94 -35.47 58.96
C VAL A 388 35.94 -34.64 58.09
N LYS A 389 35.40 -33.86 57.13
CA LYS A 389 35.46 -32.37 57.17
C LYS A 389 34.53 -31.67 56.17
N LYS A 390 33.80 -30.68 56.70
CA LYS A 390 32.92 -29.71 56.05
C LYS A 390 33.72 -28.59 55.35
N MET A 391 33.12 -27.95 54.33
CA MET A 391 32.81 -26.49 54.25
C MET A 391 32.88 -25.94 52.80
N THR A 392 31.72 -25.66 52.23
CA THR A 392 31.41 -24.42 51.47
C THR A 392 31.69 -23.17 52.33
N PRO A 393 31.98 -21.94 51.83
CA PRO A 393 31.08 -21.20 50.90
C PRO A 393 31.67 -20.11 49.97
N LYS A 394 30.95 -19.83 48.85
CA LYS A 394 30.48 -18.53 48.28
C LYS A 394 31.46 -17.31 48.09
N PRO A 395 31.08 -16.19 47.41
CA PRO A 395 31.74 -15.71 46.18
C PRO A 395 32.26 -14.25 46.27
N LYS A 396 32.94 -13.72 45.24
CA LYS A 396 32.75 -12.33 44.76
C LYS A 396 33.52 -11.97 43.48
N ALA A 397 32.81 -11.18 42.66
CA ALA A 397 33.22 -10.34 41.54
C ALA A 397 34.58 -9.64 41.65
N SER A 398 35.23 -9.43 40.50
CA SER A 398 35.58 -8.08 39.99
C SER A 398 36.44 -8.15 38.70
N THR A 399 36.04 -7.38 37.69
CA THR A 399 36.84 -6.87 36.55
C THR A 399 38.06 -6.05 37.05
N PRO A 400 39.15 -5.86 36.28
CA PRO A 400 39.19 -4.75 35.30
C PRO A 400 40.09 -4.92 34.04
N ARG A 401 39.84 -4.02 33.08
CA ARG A 401 40.65 -3.50 31.93
C ARG A 401 42.02 -2.92 32.42
N PRO A 402 43.12 -2.67 31.64
CA PRO A 402 43.16 -1.99 30.32
C PRO A 402 44.32 -2.22 29.30
N SER A 403 44.17 -1.57 28.11
CA SER A 403 45.13 -0.92 27.16
C SER A 403 46.38 -1.66 26.62
N ALA A 404 47.01 -1.35 25.47
CA ALA A 404 46.75 -0.61 24.22
C ALA A 404 48.04 -0.67 23.34
N ALA A 405 47.90 -0.75 22.00
CA ALA A 405 48.81 -0.27 20.91
C ALA A 405 50.27 -0.86 20.84
N VAL A 406 51.07 -0.88 19.76
CA VAL A 406 51.26 -0.24 18.42
C VAL A 406 52.06 -1.30 17.58
N ALA A 407 52.00 -1.45 16.24
CA ALA A 407 52.83 -0.72 15.25
C ALA A 407 52.83 -1.41 13.86
N GLU A 408 53.18 -0.62 12.85
CA GLU A 408 53.14 -0.76 11.38
C GLU A 408 54.21 -1.70 10.76
N ALA A 409 53.99 -2.20 9.54
CA ALA A 409 54.83 -1.95 8.33
C ALA A 409 54.56 -2.92 7.12
N ASN A 410 54.17 -2.31 5.99
CA ASN A 410 54.53 -2.53 4.56
C ASN A 410 54.71 -3.93 3.89
N GLY A 411 54.13 -4.08 2.68
CA GLY A 411 54.64 -5.02 1.66
C GLY A 411 53.75 -5.41 0.46
N SER A 412 53.54 -4.48 -0.48
CA SER A 412 53.27 -4.61 -1.94
C SER A 412 53.05 -6.00 -2.62
N SER A 413 51.92 -6.17 -3.33
CA SER A 413 51.86 -6.49 -4.79
C SER A 413 50.41 -6.60 -5.31
N ALA A 414 50.13 -5.94 -6.44
CA ALA A 414 48.87 -5.99 -7.23
C ALA A 414 49.11 -6.85 -8.52
N PRO A 415 48.14 -7.09 -9.43
CA PRO A 415 46.71 -6.68 -9.46
C PRO A 415 45.72 -7.81 -9.84
N VAL A 416 44.48 -7.78 -9.33
CA VAL A 416 43.35 -8.49 -9.96
C VAL A 416 42.11 -7.59 -9.96
N ALA A 417 41.64 -7.32 -11.17
CA ALA A 417 40.36 -6.76 -11.63
C ALA A 417 39.34 -6.30 -10.56
N ALA A 418 39.13 -4.98 -10.51
CA ALA A 418 38.05 -4.34 -9.80
C ALA A 418 36.69 -4.64 -10.47
N LYS A 419 35.79 -5.31 -9.74
CA LYS A 419 34.35 -5.22 -9.96
C LYS A 419 33.86 -3.86 -9.44
N LYS A 420 33.25 -3.08 -10.33
CA LYS A 420 32.38 -1.96 -9.96
C LYS A 420 31.00 -2.54 -9.63
N ASP A 421 30.71 -2.71 -8.35
CA ASP A 421 29.34 -2.74 -7.88
C ASP A 421 28.97 -1.30 -7.50
N VAL A 422 28.26 -0.62 -8.40
CA VAL A 422 27.53 0.62 -8.06
C VAL A 422 26.08 0.19 -7.94
N GLU A 423 25.60 0.09 -6.71
CA GLU A 423 24.20 -0.10 -6.38
C GLU A 423 23.39 1.09 -6.91
N ASP A 424 22.36 0.78 -7.71
CA ASP A 424 21.26 1.68 -8.06
C ASP A 424 20.41 1.98 -6.82
N ALA A 425 20.92 2.82 -5.92
CA ALA A 425 20.09 3.49 -4.93
C ALA A 425 19.35 4.66 -5.62
N PRO A 426 18.01 4.73 -5.60
CA PRO A 426 17.30 5.87 -6.13
C PRO A 426 17.76 7.13 -5.38
N PRO A 427 17.94 8.26 -6.08
CA PRO A 427 18.44 9.47 -5.45
C PRO A 427 17.50 9.90 -4.31
N PHE A 428 18.09 10.35 -3.19
CA PHE A 428 17.41 10.56 -1.90
C PHE A 428 16.07 11.32 -2.01
N TYR A 429 15.96 12.28 -2.92
CA TYR A 429 14.74 13.08 -3.17
C TYR A 429 13.54 12.29 -3.73
N MET A 430 13.74 11.05 -4.19
CA MET A 430 12.66 10.15 -4.64
C MET A 430 12.21 9.14 -3.57
N THR A 431 12.83 9.16 -2.39
CA THR A 431 12.34 8.42 -1.22
C THR A 431 11.42 9.32 -0.40
N LEU A 432 10.35 8.77 0.19
CA LEU A 432 9.40 9.52 1.02
C LEU A 432 10.08 10.41 2.09
N PRO A 433 11.15 9.96 2.78
CA PRO A 433 11.91 10.80 3.71
C PRO A 433 12.63 11.99 3.04
N GLY A 434 13.16 11.82 1.83
CA GLY A 434 13.83 12.89 1.10
C GLY A 434 12.87 13.94 0.52
N ALA A 435 11.67 13.54 0.12
CA ALA A 435 10.61 14.49 -0.28
C ALA A 435 10.15 15.35 0.91
N VAL A 436 10.03 14.77 2.11
CA VAL A 436 9.69 15.50 3.34
C VAL A 436 10.81 16.47 3.75
N ALA A 437 12.08 16.08 3.62
CA ALA A 437 13.22 16.96 3.92
C ALA A 437 13.28 18.20 3.00
N ILE A 438 12.90 18.07 1.73
CA ILE A 438 12.84 19.20 0.78
C ILE A 438 11.71 20.17 1.14
N VAL A 439 10.53 19.65 1.51
CA VAL A 439 9.39 20.48 1.92
C VAL A 439 9.69 21.24 3.22
N VAL A 440 10.33 20.58 4.20
CA VAL A 440 10.76 21.23 5.45
C VAL A 440 11.88 22.26 5.20
N GLY A 441 12.83 21.96 4.32
CA GLY A 441 13.88 22.91 3.91
C GLY A 441 13.31 24.16 3.23
N LEU A 442 12.34 24.00 2.32
CA LEU A 442 11.65 25.12 1.68
C LEU A 442 10.83 25.95 2.68
N ALA A 443 10.17 25.31 3.65
CA ALA A 443 9.44 26.02 4.71
C ALA A 443 10.38 26.85 5.61
N ILE A 444 11.60 26.38 5.89
CA ILE A 444 12.61 27.13 6.65
C ILE A 444 13.16 28.31 5.85
N VAL A 445 13.39 28.14 4.54
CA VAL A 445 13.87 29.23 3.67
C VAL A 445 12.78 30.31 3.50
N LEU A 446 11.52 29.92 3.32
CA LEU A 446 10.39 30.85 3.22
C LEU A 446 10.08 31.53 4.57
N GLY A 447 10.20 30.81 5.68
CA GLY A 447 10.10 31.36 7.03
C GLY A 447 11.23 32.36 7.34
N GLY A 448 12.46 32.05 6.92
CA GLY A 448 13.62 32.92 7.05
C GLY A 448 13.52 34.19 6.21
N ALA A 449 13.01 34.10 4.98
CA ALA A 449 12.77 35.27 4.12
C ALA A 449 11.72 36.22 4.74
N ASN A 450 10.62 35.69 5.28
CA ASN A 450 9.62 36.49 5.99
C ASN A 450 10.18 37.15 7.27
N PHE A 451 11.06 36.47 8.00
CA PHE A 451 11.73 37.04 9.17
C PHE A 451 12.66 38.20 8.82
N VAL A 452 13.44 38.08 7.73
CA VAL A 452 14.32 39.15 7.23
C VAL A 452 13.51 40.36 6.74
N VAL A 453 12.38 40.14 6.07
CA VAL A 453 11.46 41.22 5.66
C VAL A 453 10.86 41.92 6.88
N LYS A 454 10.46 41.17 7.92
CA LYS A 454 9.93 41.73 9.17
C LYS A 454 10.98 42.55 9.94
N MET A 455 12.24 42.12 9.94
CA MET A 455 13.37 42.85 10.52
C MET A 455 13.67 44.15 9.76
N LYS A 456 13.58 44.13 8.41
CA LYS A 456 13.77 45.34 7.60
C LYS A 456 12.64 46.37 7.80
N LYS A 457 11.39 45.92 8.00
CA LYS A 457 10.28 46.82 8.34
C LYS A 457 10.47 47.48 9.70
N ARG A 458 10.85 46.73 10.74
CA ARG A 458 11.13 47.29 12.07
C ARG A 458 12.23 48.35 12.06
N LYS A 459 13.30 48.13 11.30
CA LYS A 459 14.38 49.13 11.15
C LYS A 459 13.95 50.40 10.39
N ALA A 460 12.88 50.34 9.60
CA ALA A 460 12.34 51.50 8.88
C ALA A 460 11.30 52.28 9.71
N GLU A 461 10.83 51.73 10.83
CA GLU A 461 9.91 52.38 11.77
C GLU A 461 10.64 53.04 12.95
N GLU A 462 11.91 52.67 13.17
CA GLU A 462 12.79 53.24 14.20
C GLU A 462 13.76 54.32 13.67
N ALA A 463 13.69 54.63 12.37
CA ALA A 463 14.42 55.71 11.70
C ALA A 463 13.42 56.73 11.14
#